data_AF-A0A3D4U012-F1
#
_entry.id   AF-A0A3D4U012-F1
#
_cell.length_a   1.000
_cell.length_b   1.000
_cell.length_c   1.000
_cell.angle_alpha   90.00
_cell.angle_beta   90.00
_cell.angle_gamma   90.00
#
_symmetry.space_group_name_H-M   'P 1'
#
loop_
_entity.id
_entity.type
_entity.pdbx_description
1 polymer ?
#
loop_
_entity_poly.entity_id
_entity_poly.type
_entity_poly.pdbx_seq_one_letter_code
_entity_poly.pdbx_strand_id
1 'polypeptide(L)'
;MLLADQDVDGVLDVMDLCPDTPEGVRVDSITGCPFDSDLDGVYDYMDEEANTPAGATIDEKGIQIPESKIEEMFEPKNAVLRKEIRVIPVAPIWTRSITFTPGVIPDKFKKVDSDGDGYISFPELLKSVDDYFDEKTDFKPEDIYELNSFFFSQ
;
A
#
# COMPACT_ATOMS: atom_id res chain seq x y z
N MET A 1 -26.33 26.00 20.30
CA MET A 1 -26.08 27.28 19.60
C MET A 1 -26.38 26.97 18.15
N LEU A 2 -27.55 27.36 17.65
CA LEU A 2 -28.10 26.93 16.34
C LEU A 2 -27.85 27.96 15.23
N LEU A 3 -27.11 29.03 15.54
CA LEU A 3 -26.74 30.11 14.63
C LEU A 3 -25.21 30.31 14.62
N ALA A 4 -24.46 29.21 14.79
CA ALA A 4 -23.03 29.25 14.57
C ALA A 4 -22.74 29.04 13.07
N ASP A 5 -21.64 29.63 12.63
CA ASP A 5 -21.03 29.51 11.32
C ASP A 5 -19.54 29.30 11.66
N GLN A 6 -19.11 28.05 11.58
CA GLN A 6 -17.82 27.59 12.11
C GLN A 6 -16.67 27.88 11.16
N ASP A 7 -16.91 27.80 9.85
CA ASP A 7 -15.91 28.00 8.80
C ASP A 7 -15.97 29.41 8.18
N VAL A 8 -16.98 30.21 8.57
CA VAL A 8 -17.14 31.62 8.23
C VAL A 8 -17.32 31.83 6.73
N ASP A 9 -17.98 30.86 6.09
CA ASP A 9 -18.31 30.90 4.66
C ASP A 9 -19.60 31.71 4.37
N GLY A 10 -20.33 32.10 5.43
CA GLY A 10 -21.56 32.88 5.37
C GLY A 10 -22.85 32.04 5.41
N VAL A 11 -22.74 30.72 5.58
CA VAL A 11 -23.83 29.76 5.78
C VAL A 11 -23.80 29.25 7.22
N LEU A 12 -24.97 29.08 7.82
CA LEU A 12 -25.04 28.58 9.20
C LEU A 12 -24.76 27.06 9.21
N ASP A 13 -24.05 26.56 10.23
CA ASP A 13 -23.71 25.13 10.40
C ASP A 13 -24.92 24.17 10.27
N VAL A 14 -26.13 24.67 10.56
CA VAL A 14 -27.38 23.90 10.49
C VAL A 14 -27.93 23.71 9.06
N MET A 15 -27.46 24.52 8.10
CA MET A 15 -27.82 24.49 6.69
C MET A 15 -26.62 24.17 5.80
N ASP A 16 -25.41 24.24 6.35
CA ASP A 16 -24.18 23.95 5.64
C ASP A 16 -23.96 22.44 5.45
N LEU A 17 -23.83 22.03 4.20
CA LEU A 17 -23.49 20.66 3.79
C LEU A 17 -21.97 20.43 3.72
N CYS A 18 -21.18 21.51 3.73
CA CYS A 18 -19.73 21.54 3.52
C CYS A 18 -19.02 22.31 4.65
N PRO A 19 -19.00 21.78 5.90
CA PRO A 19 -18.60 22.46 7.14
C PRO A 19 -17.11 22.81 7.31
N ASP A 20 -16.31 22.65 6.25
CA ASP A 20 -14.87 22.87 6.26
C ASP A 20 -14.46 23.76 5.06
N THR A 21 -15.35 24.66 4.62
CA THR A 21 -15.06 25.51 3.47
C THR A 21 -14.07 26.61 3.85
N PRO A 22 -12.97 26.81 3.08
CA PRO A 22 -12.01 27.86 3.40
C PRO A 22 -12.61 29.27 3.29
N GLU A 23 -12.26 30.14 4.23
CA GLU A 23 -12.69 31.55 4.23
C GLU A 23 -12.33 32.23 2.88
N GLY A 24 -13.33 32.87 2.26
CA GLY A 24 -13.18 33.60 1.00
C GLY A 24 -13.43 32.78 -0.28
N VAL A 25 -13.68 31.48 -0.16
CA VAL A 25 -14.21 30.66 -1.27
C VAL A 25 -15.68 31.03 -1.52
N ARG A 26 -16.09 31.06 -2.79
CA ARG A 26 -17.49 31.31 -3.13
C ARG A 26 -18.28 30.03 -2.96
N VAL A 27 -19.26 30.08 -2.07
CA VAL A 27 -20.19 28.97 -1.78
C VAL A 27 -21.58 29.27 -2.30
N ASP A 28 -22.36 28.20 -2.50
CA ASP A 28 -23.79 28.33 -2.73
C ASP A 28 -24.50 28.75 -1.44
N SER A 29 -25.29 29.83 -1.53
CA SER A 29 -25.96 30.44 -0.37
C SER A 29 -26.99 29.54 0.35
N ILE A 30 -27.37 28.41 -0.26
CA ILE A 30 -28.35 27.47 0.29
C ILE A 30 -27.65 26.27 0.90
N THR A 31 -26.58 25.77 0.27
CA THR A 31 -25.91 24.53 0.70
C THR A 31 -24.59 24.74 1.44
N GLY A 32 -23.95 25.92 1.37
CA GLY A 32 -22.59 26.13 1.92
C GLY A 32 -21.49 25.43 1.13
N CYS A 33 -21.84 24.70 0.06
CA CYS A 33 -20.84 24.00 -0.73
C CYS A 33 -20.22 24.90 -1.80
N PRO A 34 -18.90 24.77 -2.04
CA PRO A 34 -18.23 25.42 -3.14
C PRO A 34 -18.77 24.96 -4.51
N PHE A 35 -18.56 25.79 -5.53
CA PHE A 35 -18.95 25.46 -6.90
C PHE A 35 -17.99 24.43 -7.51
N ASP A 36 -18.56 23.50 -8.26
CA ASP A 36 -17.90 22.52 -9.12
C ASP A 36 -18.53 22.71 -10.52
N SER A 37 -17.80 23.40 -11.40
CA SER A 37 -18.31 23.91 -12.67
C SER A 37 -18.38 22.84 -13.76
N ASP A 38 -17.47 21.86 -13.75
CA ASP A 38 -17.41 20.77 -14.73
C ASP A 38 -17.95 19.44 -14.20
N LEU A 39 -18.30 19.39 -12.91
CA LEU A 39 -18.94 18.27 -12.22
C LEU A 39 -18.04 17.03 -12.20
N ASP A 40 -16.73 17.23 -12.11
CA ASP A 40 -15.76 16.15 -11.97
C ASP A 40 -15.59 15.65 -10.52
N GLY A 41 -16.16 16.39 -9.56
CA GLY A 41 -16.13 16.07 -8.12
C GLY A 41 -15.06 16.83 -7.33
N VAL A 42 -14.26 17.67 -7.98
CA VAL A 42 -13.30 18.59 -7.35
C VAL A 42 -13.82 20.02 -7.52
N TYR A 43 -13.97 20.72 -6.39
CA TYR A 43 -14.45 22.10 -6.42
C TYR A 43 -13.48 23.04 -7.16
N ASP A 44 -14.02 24.06 -7.83
CA ASP A 44 -13.31 25.02 -8.68
C ASP A 44 -12.07 25.68 -8.02
N TYR A 45 -12.04 25.78 -6.69
CA TYR A 45 -10.92 26.37 -5.95
C TYR A 45 -9.75 25.40 -5.69
N MET A 46 -10.00 24.09 -5.82
CA MET A 46 -9.01 23.01 -5.71
C MET A 46 -8.68 22.38 -7.06
N ASP A 47 -9.54 22.60 -8.05
CA ASP A 47 -9.40 22.06 -9.40
C ASP A 47 -8.35 22.83 -10.21
N GLU A 48 -7.33 22.10 -10.68
CA GLU A 48 -6.29 22.61 -11.57
C GLU A 48 -6.73 22.62 -13.05
N GLU A 49 -7.77 21.85 -13.43
CA GLU A 49 -8.31 21.71 -14.79
C GLU A 49 -9.82 22.04 -14.87
N ALA A 50 -10.14 23.34 -14.92
CA ALA A 50 -11.52 23.86 -14.92
C ALA A 50 -12.51 23.40 -16.01
N ASN A 51 -12.15 22.48 -16.91
CA ASN A 51 -13.04 21.93 -17.94
C ASN A 51 -12.76 20.44 -18.21
N THR A 52 -12.79 19.63 -17.16
CA THR A 52 -12.70 18.18 -17.27
C THR A 52 -13.89 17.62 -18.06
N PRO A 53 -13.66 16.74 -19.06
CA PRO A 53 -14.75 16.08 -19.78
C PRO A 53 -15.61 15.21 -18.86
N ALA A 54 -16.94 15.27 -19.01
CA ALA A 54 -17.84 14.44 -18.21
C ALA A 54 -17.52 12.94 -18.35
N GLY A 55 -17.23 12.28 -17.23
CA GLY A 55 -16.86 10.87 -17.15
C GLY A 55 -15.36 10.57 -17.35
N ALA A 56 -14.51 11.60 -17.39
CA ALA A 56 -13.07 11.42 -17.29
C ALA A 56 -12.65 10.92 -15.90
N THR A 57 -11.58 10.13 -15.85
CA THR A 57 -10.94 9.77 -14.58
C THR A 57 -9.98 10.89 -14.21
N ILE A 58 -10.21 11.56 -13.10
CA ILE A 58 -9.34 12.62 -12.57
C ILE A 58 -8.45 12.13 -11.43
N ASP A 59 -7.42 12.90 -11.10
CA ASP A 59 -6.65 12.74 -9.87
C ASP A 59 -7.17 13.64 -8.73
N GLU A 60 -6.48 13.65 -7.59
CA GLU A 60 -6.86 14.45 -6.40
C GLU A 60 -6.88 15.97 -6.65
N LYS A 61 -6.39 16.44 -7.81
CA LYS A 61 -6.29 17.85 -8.17
C LYS A 61 -7.27 18.25 -9.28
N GLY A 62 -8.18 17.37 -9.67
CA GLY A 62 -9.11 17.61 -10.78
C GLY A 62 -8.49 17.42 -12.17
N ILE A 63 -7.25 16.92 -12.27
CA ILE A 63 -6.60 16.77 -13.59
C ILE A 63 -6.98 15.43 -14.21
N GLN A 64 -7.39 15.45 -15.48
CA GLN A 64 -7.65 14.25 -16.26
C GLN A 64 -6.41 13.33 -16.34
N ILE A 65 -6.59 12.10 -15.89
CA ILE A 65 -5.59 11.04 -16.01
C ILE A 65 -5.75 10.40 -17.41
N PRO A 66 -4.70 10.42 -18.25
CA PRO A 66 -4.75 9.76 -19.54
C PRO A 66 -4.83 8.25 -19.35
N GLU A 67 -5.53 7.56 -20.27
CA GLU A 67 -5.75 6.11 -20.21
C GLU A 67 -4.43 5.32 -20.11
N SER A 68 -3.35 5.79 -20.74
CA SER A 68 -2.02 5.18 -20.63
C SER A 68 -1.46 5.16 -19.19
N LYS A 69 -1.74 6.20 -18.39
CA LYS A 69 -1.28 6.27 -16.99
C LYS A 69 -2.12 5.37 -16.10
N ILE A 70 -3.40 5.19 -16.45
CA ILE A 70 -4.28 4.22 -15.80
C ILE A 70 -3.76 2.81 -16.08
N GLU A 71 -3.41 2.50 -17.34
CA GLU A 71 -2.78 1.23 -17.71
C GLU A 71 -1.50 0.95 -16.91
N GLU A 72 -0.60 1.93 -16.78
CA GLU A 72 0.61 1.83 -15.96
C GLU A 72 0.33 1.53 -14.48
N MET A 73 -0.82 1.98 -13.94
CA MET A 73 -1.22 1.67 -12.56
C MET A 73 -1.71 0.23 -12.39
N PHE A 74 -2.28 -0.36 -13.44
CA PHE A 74 -2.73 -1.74 -13.47
C PHE A 74 -1.66 -2.72 -13.97
N GLU A 75 -0.55 -2.23 -14.51
CA GLU A 75 0.60 -3.07 -14.82
C GLU A 75 1.18 -3.66 -13.53
N PRO A 76 1.30 -5.00 -13.42
CA PRO A 76 1.95 -5.61 -12.28
C PRO A 76 3.41 -5.18 -12.30
N LYS A 77 3.78 -4.28 -11.38
CA LYS A 77 5.19 -3.98 -11.13
C LYS A 77 5.88 -5.30 -10.80
N ASN A 78 6.73 -5.77 -11.70
CA ASN A 78 7.51 -6.99 -11.48
C ASN A 78 8.26 -6.84 -10.15
N ALA A 79 8.32 -7.92 -9.37
CA ALA A 79 9.08 -7.94 -8.14
C ALA A 79 10.52 -7.49 -8.44
N VAL A 80 11.01 -6.51 -7.68
CA VAL A 80 12.40 -6.06 -7.76
C VAL A 80 13.29 -7.24 -7.40
N LEU A 81 14.35 -7.47 -8.17
CA LEU A 81 15.29 -8.55 -7.90
C LEU A 81 15.90 -8.36 -6.50
N ARG A 82 16.07 -9.43 -5.72
CA ARG A 82 16.60 -9.36 -4.34
C ARG A 82 17.93 -8.58 -4.24
N LYS A 83 18.76 -8.66 -5.29
CA LYS A 83 20.03 -7.92 -5.42
C LYS A 83 19.88 -6.39 -5.48
N GLU A 84 18.70 -5.89 -5.85
CA GLU A 84 18.38 -4.47 -6.00
C GLU A 84 17.67 -3.91 -4.76
N ILE A 85 17.34 -4.75 -3.77
CA ILE A 85 16.70 -4.33 -2.52
C ILE A 85 17.77 -3.77 -1.56
N ARG A 86 17.55 -2.55 -1.07
CA ARG A 86 18.32 -1.98 0.05
C ARG A 86 17.61 -2.32 1.36
N VAL A 87 18.16 -3.27 2.12
CA VAL A 87 17.68 -3.56 3.48
C VAL A 87 18.08 -2.42 4.41
N ILE A 88 17.10 -1.74 5.01
CA ILE A 88 17.35 -0.76 6.08
C ILE A 88 17.22 -1.52 7.41
N PRO A 89 18.32 -1.73 8.14
CA PRO A 89 18.24 -2.40 9.43
C PRO A 89 17.47 -1.51 10.41
N VAL A 90 16.31 -1.98 10.87
CA VAL A 90 15.61 -1.37 12.00
C VAL A 90 16.42 -1.70 13.24
N ALA A 91 16.82 -0.67 14.01
CA ALA A 91 17.57 -0.87 15.25
C ALA A 91 16.85 -1.89 16.17
N PRO A 92 17.59 -2.72 16.92
CA PRO A 92 17.01 -3.87 17.61
C PRO A 92 16.12 -3.42 18.76
N ILE A 93 14.83 -3.29 18.48
CA ILE A 93 13.80 -3.23 19.50
C ILE A 93 13.47 -4.69 19.85
N TRP A 94 14.29 -5.28 20.73
CA TRP A 94 13.96 -6.45 21.55
C TRP A 94 13.25 -7.63 20.85
N THR A 95 13.78 -8.10 19.73
CA THR A 95 13.53 -9.45 19.23
C THR A 95 14.87 -10.14 19.01
N ARG A 96 14.93 -11.45 19.32
CA ARG A 96 16.13 -12.31 19.24
C ARG A 96 17.08 -11.87 18.13
N SER A 97 18.33 -11.57 18.47
CA SER A 97 19.39 -11.32 17.50
C SER A 97 19.69 -12.64 16.76
N ILE A 98 18.99 -12.89 15.65
CA ILE A 98 19.38 -13.92 14.69
C ILE A 98 20.50 -13.27 13.86
N THR A 99 21.75 -13.64 14.14
CA THR A 99 22.86 -13.27 13.27
C THR A 99 22.73 -14.09 11.99
N PHE A 100 22.14 -13.50 10.97
CA PHE A 100 22.16 -14.08 9.64
C PHE A 100 23.57 -13.91 9.05
N THR A 101 24.24 -15.03 8.79
CA THR A 101 25.42 -15.09 7.94
C THR A 101 24.96 -15.51 6.55
N PRO A 102 25.04 -14.62 5.54
CA PRO A 102 24.67 -14.96 4.16
C PRO A 102 25.37 -16.24 3.69
N GLY A 103 24.58 -17.18 3.15
CA GLY A 103 25.10 -18.40 2.52
C GLY A 103 25.44 -19.57 3.45
N VAL A 104 25.04 -19.56 4.73
CA VAL A 104 25.18 -20.74 5.61
C VAL A 104 23.81 -21.24 6.03
N ILE A 105 23.24 -22.13 5.22
CA ILE A 105 22.03 -22.86 5.58
C ILE A 105 22.37 -23.86 6.69
N PRO A 106 21.60 -23.92 7.80
CA PRO A 106 21.76 -24.94 8.82
C PRO A 106 21.70 -26.35 8.23
N ASP A 107 22.55 -27.29 8.70
CA ASP A 107 22.67 -28.64 8.12
C ASP A 107 21.33 -29.39 8.00
N LYS A 108 20.39 -29.13 8.92
CA LYS A 108 19.03 -29.69 8.89
C LYS A 108 18.19 -29.24 7.69
N PHE A 109 18.40 -28.02 7.19
CA PHE A 109 17.66 -27.44 6.06
C PHE A 109 18.44 -27.50 4.75
N LYS A 110 19.68 -27.97 4.77
CA LYS A 110 20.51 -28.12 3.56
C LYS A 110 19.89 -29.05 2.50
N LYS A 111 18.97 -29.93 2.90
CA LYS A 111 18.20 -30.79 1.98
C LYS A 111 17.06 -30.07 1.26
N VAL A 112 16.64 -28.92 1.77
CA VAL A 112 15.53 -28.11 1.23
C VAL A 112 16.00 -27.29 0.03
N ASP A 113 17.22 -26.77 0.12
CA ASP A 113 17.94 -26.09 -0.96
C ASP A 113 18.21 -27.07 -2.12
N SER A 114 17.34 -26.99 -3.13
CA SER A 114 17.29 -27.89 -4.27
C SER A 114 18.17 -27.39 -5.42
N ASP A 115 18.37 -26.08 -5.53
CA ASP A 115 19.24 -25.47 -6.55
C ASP A 115 20.68 -25.24 -6.08
N GLY A 116 20.93 -25.36 -4.77
CA GLY A 116 22.26 -25.28 -4.16
C GLY A 116 22.82 -23.87 -4.11
N ASP A 117 21.97 -22.84 -4.23
CA ASP A 117 22.39 -21.44 -4.28
C ASP A 117 22.73 -20.87 -2.88
N GLY A 118 22.50 -21.65 -1.82
CA GLY A 118 22.77 -21.25 -0.44
C GLY A 118 21.67 -20.39 0.18
N TYR A 119 20.52 -20.28 -0.48
CA TYR A 119 19.28 -19.69 0.02
C TYR A 119 18.13 -20.69 -0.08
N ILE A 120 17.05 -20.40 0.63
CA ILE A 120 15.80 -21.14 0.51
C ILE A 120 14.82 -20.24 -0.23
N SER A 121 14.50 -20.56 -1.48
CA SER A 121 13.54 -19.82 -2.28
C SER A 121 12.10 -20.11 -1.80
N PHE A 122 11.15 -19.24 -2.17
CA PHE A 122 9.74 -19.46 -1.83
C PHE A 122 9.18 -20.79 -2.39
N PRO A 123 9.49 -21.20 -3.63
CA PRO A 123 9.12 -22.52 -4.14
C PRO A 123 9.66 -23.69 -3.31
N GLU A 124 10.89 -23.60 -2.80
CA GLU A 124 11.51 -24.66 -1.99
C GLU A 124 10.92 -24.76 -0.59
N LEU A 125 10.63 -23.61 0.02
CA LEU A 125 9.87 -23.56 1.27
C LEU A 125 8.50 -24.21 1.09
N LEU A 126 7.76 -23.81 0.05
CA LEU A 126 6.41 -24.32 -0.20
C LEU A 126 6.43 -25.84 -0.41
N LYS A 127 7.35 -26.33 -1.23
CA LYS A 127 7.55 -27.77 -1.45
C LYS A 127 7.83 -28.52 -0.14
N SER A 128 8.63 -27.94 0.75
CA SER A 128 8.94 -28.56 2.04
C SER A 128 7.74 -28.60 2.98
N VAL A 129 6.89 -27.57 2.94
CA VAL A 129 5.63 -27.52 3.70
C VAL A 129 4.65 -28.55 3.17
N ASP A 130 4.50 -28.64 1.84
CA ASP A 130 3.63 -29.63 1.20
C ASP A 130 4.10 -31.06 1.49
N ASP A 131 5.40 -31.34 1.36
CA ASP A 131 5.98 -32.65 1.67
C ASP A 131 5.86 -33.04 3.16
N TYR A 132 5.77 -32.07 4.07
CA TYR A 132 5.43 -32.29 5.49
C TYR A 132 3.96 -32.69 5.66
N PHE A 133 3.03 -31.99 5.03
CA PHE A 133 1.60 -32.36 5.07
C PHE A 133 1.30 -33.69 4.38
N ASP A 134 2.11 -34.07 3.40
CA ASP A 134 2.03 -35.36 2.70
C ASP A 134 2.73 -36.52 3.46
N GLU A 135 3.26 -36.30 4.67
CA GLU A 135 4.02 -37.28 5.47
C GLU A 135 5.25 -37.89 4.76
N LYS A 136 5.82 -37.16 3.78
CA LYS A 136 7.01 -37.62 3.02
C LYS A 136 8.32 -37.30 3.71
N THR A 137 8.29 -36.50 4.77
CA THR A 137 9.49 -36.01 5.49
C THR A 137 9.40 -36.33 6.98
N ASP A 138 10.57 -36.52 7.60
CA ASP A 138 10.70 -36.73 9.05
C ASP A 138 10.69 -35.40 9.84
N PHE A 139 10.27 -34.29 9.23
CA PHE A 139 10.24 -32.98 9.89
C PHE A 139 9.17 -32.94 10.98
N LYS A 140 9.52 -32.32 12.10
CA LYS A 140 8.56 -32.00 13.15
C LYS A 140 7.87 -30.66 12.85
N PRO A 141 6.70 -30.39 13.45
CA PRO A 141 6.07 -29.08 13.35
C PRO A 141 7.03 -27.93 13.68
N GLU A 142 7.88 -28.13 14.70
CA GLU A 142 8.88 -27.14 15.12
C GLU A 142 9.92 -26.85 14.02
N ASP A 143 10.33 -27.86 13.26
CA ASP A 143 11.31 -27.71 12.18
C ASP A 143 10.74 -26.85 11.04
N ILE A 144 9.44 -26.97 10.74
CA ILE A 144 8.75 -26.15 9.74
C ILE A 144 8.66 -24.69 10.19
N TYR A 145 8.36 -24.44 11.47
CA TYR A 145 8.38 -23.08 12.02
C TYR A 145 9.78 -22.45 11.96
N GLU A 146 10.82 -23.23 12.25
CA GLU A 146 12.20 -22.77 12.17
C GLU A 146 12.65 -22.53 10.72
N LEU A 147 12.22 -23.37 9.79
CA LEU A 147 12.46 -23.21 8.36
C LEU A 147 11.82 -21.92 7.83
N ASN A 148 10.55 -21.69 8.19
CA ASN A 148 9.84 -20.47 7.85
C ASN A 148 10.51 -19.23 8.46
N SER A 149 10.93 -19.32 9.73
CA SER A 149 11.67 -18.25 10.40
C SER A 149 13.00 -17.96 9.71
N PHE A 150 13.72 -19.01 9.28
CA PHE A 150 14.98 -18.87 8.54
C PHE A 150 14.75 -18.20 7.17
N PHE A 151 13.71 -18.62 6.43
CA PHE A 151 13.33 -18.06 5.12
C PHE A 151 13.12 -16.54 5.15
N PHE A 152 12.52 -16.02 6.22
CA PHE A 152 12.32 -14.57 6.40
C PHE A 152 13.54 -13.84 6.94
N SER A 153 14.49 -14.55 7.57
CA SER A 153 15.70 -13.96 8.16
C SER A 153 16.89 -13.84 7.21
N GLN A 154 16.88 -14.60 6.11
CA GLN A 154 17.96 -14.67 5.13
C GLN A 154 17.99 -13.51 4.12
#